data_AF-A0AA48RA18-F1
#
_entry.id   AF-A0AA48RA18-F1
#
_cell.length_a   1.000
_cell.length_b   1.000
_cell.length_c   1.000
_cell.angle_alpha   90.00
_cell.angle_beta   90.00
_cell.angle_gamma   90.00
#
_symmetry.space_group_name_H-M   'P 1'
#
loop_
_entity.id
_entity.type
_entity.pdbx_description
1 polymer ?
#
loop_
_entity_poly.entity_id
_entity_poly.type
_entity_poly.pdbx_seq_one_letter_code
_entity_poly.pdbx_strand_id
1 'polypeptide(L)' 'MATATEGRGPDYMHRALLRDYARELFATLESLSISAGEAAYRDNFDLAAIHFDSIKLIGRELASTFRQLDGGAQ' A
#
# COMPACT_ATOMS: atom_id res chain seq x y z
N MET A 1 -2.25 -21.72 38.45
CA MET A 1 -1.52 -21.71 37.16
C MET A 1 -2.41 -21.03 36.15
N ALA A 2 -2.22 -19.73 35.93
CA ALA A 2 -2.91 -19.00 34.86
C ALA A 2 -2.14 -19.24 33.56
N THR A 3 -2.80 -19.84 32.57
CA THR A 3 -2.28 -19.99 31.21
C THR A 3 -2.31 -18.63 30.54
N ALA A 4 -1.15 -18.12 30.14
CA ALA A 4 -1.01 -16.93 29.33
C ALA A 4 -1.70 -17.12 27.97
N THR A 5 -2.92 -16.62 27.84
CA THR A 5 -3.58 -16.32 26.55
C THR A 5 -3.36 -14.86 26.19
N GLU A 6 -2.16 -14.33 26.46
CA GLU A 6 -1.79 -12.94 26.15
C GLU A 6 -0.83 -12.96 24.95
N GLY A 7 -1.29 -12.46 23.80
CA GLY A 7 -0.38 -12.13 22.69
C GLY A 7 -0.93 -12.28 21.26
N ARG A 8 -2.03 -13.01 21.02
CA ARG A 8 -2.45 -13.34 19.63
C ARG A 8 -3.70 -12.62 19.08
N GLY A 9 -4.39 -11.81 19.88
CA GLY A 9 -5.68 -11.21 19.49
C GLY A 9 -5.59 -9.92 18.66
N PRO A 10 -4.88 -8.88 19.12
CA PRO A 10 -4.88 -7.57 18.47
C PRO A 10 -3.87 -7.46 17.32
N ASP A 11 -2.67 -8.00 17.50
CA ASP A 11 -1.56 -7.82 16.55
C ASP A 11 -1.75 -8.63 15.26
N TYR A 12 -2.39 -9.80 15.36
CA TYR A 12 -2.75 -10.62 14.19
C TYR A 12 -3.83 -9.96 13.33
N MET A 13 -4.87 -9.40 13.96
CA MET A 13 -5.92 -8.66 13.25
C MET A 13 -5.37 -7.39 12.61
N HIS A 14 -4.52 -6.65 13.33
CA HIS A 14 -3.87 -5.46 12.81
C HIS A 14 -3.00 -5.77 11.58
N ARG A 15 -2.16 -6.81 11.64
CA ARG A 15 -1.34 -7.26 10.50
C ARG A 15 -2.19 -7.74 9.32
N ALA A 16 -3.30 -8.43 9.56
CA ALA A 16 -4.20 -8.85 8.49
C ALA A 16 -4.78 -7.62 7.76
N LEU A 17 -5.24 -6.61 8.49
CA LEU A 17 -5.74 -5.36 7.93
C LEU A 17 -4.67 -4.60 7.14
N LEU A 18 -3.43 -4.53 7.65
CA LEU A 18 -2.31 -3.90 6.93
C LEU A 18 -1.97 -4.65 5.63
N ARG A 19 -2.10 -5.97 5.58
CA ARG A 19 -1.88 -6.77 4.35
C ARG A 19 -2.98 -6.52 3.33
N ASP A 20 -4.24 -6.49 3.76
CA ASP A 20 -5.37 -6.20 2.86
C ASP A 20 -5.27 -4.77 2.33
N TYR A 21 -4.93 -3.81 3.19
CA TYR A 21 -4.66 -2.43 2.78
C TYR A 21 -3.49 -2.33 1.78
N ALA A 22 -2.37 -3.03 2.01
CA ALA A 22 -1.26 -3.07 1.06
C ALA A 22 -1.68 -3.65 -0.31
N ARG A 23 -2.57 -4.65 -0.32
CA ARG A 23 -3.10 -5.23 -1.56
C ARG A 23 -3.96 -4.23 -2.32
N GLU A 24 -4.82 -3.47 -1.63
CA GLU A 24 -5.63 -2.41 -2.25
C GLU A 24 -4.75 -1.29 -2.82
N LEU A 25 -3.72 -0.86 -2.09
CA LEU A 25 -2.76 0.12 -2.57
C LEU A 25 -2.02 -0.37 -3.83
N PHE A 26 -1.63 -1.65 -3.87
CA PHE A 26 -0.97 -2.24 -5.02
C PHE A 26 -1.88 -2.27 -6.26
N ALA A 27 -3.13 -2.67 -6.11
CA ALA A 27 -4.11 -2.65 -7.20
C ALA A 27 -4.35 -1.23 -7.73
N THR A 28 -4.39 -0.24 -6.83
CA THR A 28 -4.52 1.18 -7.21
C THR A 28 -3.29 1.67 -7.97
N LEU A 29 -2.10 1.29 -7.52
CA LEU A 29 -0.83 1.63 -8.15
C LEU A 29 -0.71 1.06 -9.58
N GLU A 30 -1.15 -0.18 -9.78
CA GLU A 30 -1.19 -0.83 -11.09
C GLU A 30 -2.10 -0.06 -12.06
N SER A 31 -3.33 0.25 -11.63
CA SER A 31 -4.29 1.01 -12.44
C SER A 31 -3.77 2.40 -12.82
N LEU A 32 -3.20 3.13 -11.86
CA LEU A 32 -2.62 4.46 -12.12
C LEU A 32 -1.41 4.41 -13.05
N SER A 33 -0.58 3.36 -12.94
CA SER A 33 0.59 3.20 -13.80
C SER A 33 0.19 3.01 -15.26
N ILE A 34 -0.84 2.20 -15.52
CA ILE A 34 -1.43 2.04 -16.85
C ILE A 34 -1.99 3.38 -17.34
N SER A 35 -2.78 4.06 -16.50
CA SER A 35 -3.41 5.34 -16.87
C SER A 35 -2.38 6.46 -17.14
N ALA A 36 -1.27 6.50 -16.40
CA ALA A 36 -0.16 7.40 -16.64
C ALA A 36 0.51 7.13 -18.00
N GLY A 37 0.75 5.85 -18.30
CA GLY A 37 1.31 5.42 -19.59
C GLY A 37 0.39 5.76 -20.76
N GLU A 38 -0.92 5.53 -20.63
CA GLU A 38 -1.91 5.89 -21.65
C GLU A 38 -1.99 7.41 -21.87
N ALA A 39 -1.95 8.20 -20.80
CA ALA A 39 -1.94 9.66 -20.89
C ALA A 39 -0.70 10.16 -21.63
N ALA A 40 0.48 9.63 -21.28
CA ALA A 40 1.74 9.96 -21.95
C ALA A 40 1.74 9.53 -23.42
N TYR A 41 1.22 8.33 -23.74
CA TYR A 41 1.11 7.84 -25.11
C TYR A 41 0.19 8.70 -25.98
N ARG A 42 -0.81 9.36 -25.39
CA ARG A 42 -1.72 10.29 -26.07
C ARG A 42 -1.23 11.74 -26.04
N ASP A 43 0.04 11.97 -25.71
CA ASP A 43 0.65 13.31 -25.55
C ASP A 43 -0.07 14.22 -24.52
N ASN A 44 -0.84 13.64 -23.60
CA ASN A 44 -1.49 14.36 -22.50
C ASN A 44 -0.57 14.38 -21.27
N PHE A 45 0.50 15.17 -21.35
CA PHE A 45 1.55 15.21 -20.32
C PHE A 45 1.08 15.80 -18.99
N ASP A 46 0.10 16.71 -18.99
CA ASP A 46 -0.48 17.27 -17.77
C ASP A 46 -1.19 16.17 -16.96
N LEU A 47 -2.01 15.36 -17.63
CA LEU A 47 -2.68 14.23 -16.98
C LEU A 47 -1.67 13.16 -16.55
N ALA A 48 -0.67 12.87 -17.38
CA ALA A 48 0.40 11.94 -17.01
C ALA A 48 1.15 12.40 -15.75
N ALA A 49 1.47 13.69 -15.63
CA ALA A 49 2.13 14.27 -14.46
C ALA A 49 1.28 14.10 -13.19
N ILE A 50 -0.04 14.37 -13.26
CA ILE A 50 -0.97 14.16 -12.16
C ILE A 50 -0.98 12.68 -11.72
N HIS A 51 -1.02 11.75 -12.67
CA HIS A 51 -0.95 10.32 -12.36
C HIS A 51 0.40 9.94 -11.75
N PHE A 52 1.52 10.48 -12.24
CA PHE A 52 2.84 10.24 -11.65
C PHE A 52 2.94 10.74 -10.20
N ASP A 53 2.34 11.88 -9.87
CA ASP A 53 2.31 12.37 -8.50
C ASP A 53 1.43 11.50 -7.59
N SER A 54 0.33 10.98 -8.11
CA SER A 54 -0.52 10.00 -7.42
C SER A 54 0.22 8.68 -7.16
N ILE A 55 0.97 8.18 -8.16
CA ILE A 55 1.83 6.99 -8.04
C ILE A 55 2.87 7.19 -6.94
N LYS A 56 3.54 8.35 -6.88
CA LYS A 56 4.52 8.65 -5.82
C LYS A 56 3.88 8.64 -4.44
N LEU A 57 2.67 9.20 -4.29
CA LEU A 57 1.96 9.23 -3.02
C LEU A 57 1.63 7.82 -2.54
N ILE A 58 1.03 7.00 -3.41
CA ILE A 58 0.67 5.61 -3.09
C ILE A 58 1.91 4.77 -2.82
N GLY A 59 2.99 4.95 -3.60
CA GLY A 59 4.25 4.26 -3.37
C GLY A 59 4.86 4.56 -2.00
N ARG A 60 4.75 5.81 -1.50
CA ARG A 60 5.18 6.17 -0.14
C ARG A 60 4.34 5.49 0.93
N GLU A 61 3.02 5.46 0.74
CA GLU A 61 2.09 4.81 1.66
C GLU A 61 2.35 3.30 1.72
N LEU A 62 2.51 2.66 0.56
CA LEU A 62 2.82 1.23 0.47
C LEU A 62 4.15 0.89 1.18
N ALA A 63 5.19 1.71 0.99
CA ALA A 63 6.45 1.55 1.70
C ALA A 63 6.30 1.74 3.22
N SER A 64 5.41 2.65 3.67
CA SER A 64 5.08 2.83 5.08
C SER A 64 4.39 1.59 5.66
N THR A 65 3.41 1.05 4.94
CA THR A 65 2.66 -0.16 5.32
C THR A 65 3.58 -1.37 5.43
N PHE A 66 4.51 -1.57 4.48
CA PHE A 66 5.49 -2.65 4.59
C PHE A 66 6.43 -2.49 5.78
N ARG A 67 6.92 -1.28 6.07
CA ARG A 67 7.73 -1.04 7.27
C ARG A 67 6.98 -1.36 8.57
N GLN A 68 5.67 -1.11 8.63
CA GLN A 68 4.84 -1.47 9.78
C GLN A 68 4.67 -2.99 9.89
N LEU A 69 4.48 -3.68 8.77
CA LEU A 69 4.39 -5.14 8.74
C LEU A 69 5.70 -5.84 9.15
N ASP A 70 6.86 -5.28 8.77
CA ASP A 70 8.19 -5.77 9.14
C ASP A 70 8.52 -5.44 10.61
N GLY A 71 8.15 -4.24 11.07
CA GLY A 71 8.45 -3.73 12.41
C GLY A 71 7.71 -4.45 13.55
N GLY A 72 6.60 -5.15 13.28
CA GLY A 72 5.87 -5.89 14.30
C GLY A 72 6.49 -7.27 14.66
N ALA A 73 7.52 -7.74 13.95
CA ALA A 73 8.05 -9.11 14.07
C ALA A 73 9.04 -9.35 15.22
N GLN A 74 9.04 -8.49 16.25
CA GLN A 74 9.89 -8.60 17.44
C GLN A 74 9.12 -9.11 18.65
#